data_AF-A0A355EQ53-F1
#
_entry.id   AF-A0A355EQ53-F1
#
_cell.length_a   1.000
_cell.length_b   1.000
_cell.length_c   1.000
_cell.angle_alpha   90.00
_cell.angle_beta   90.00
_cell.angle_gamma   90.00
#
_symmetry.space_group_name_H-M   'P 1'
#
loop_
_entity.id
_entity.type
_entity.pdbx_description
1 polymer ?
#
loop_
_entity_poly.entity_id
_entity_poly.type
_entity_poly.pdbx_seq_one_letter_code
_entity_poly.pdbx_strand_id
1 'polypeptide(L)'
;TYIGTEGTFGKKQQEELVKQVLTELGLKQVPTRDISNISHAPFPGEFCGESTLGGRKGDIIVRLWDHRVMPIECKVSNSYLNSVKRLNNDAAVKADSWRRDFGLRQIVPTAVLSGVYKLHHLLDAQDRGLTLFWAHDLKPLTEWIAKSKEAP
;
A
#
# COMPACT_ATOMS: atom_id res chain seq x y z
N THR A 1 6.48 33.13 -7.92
CA THR A 1 5.81 32.45 -6.80
C THR A 1 4.81 31.45 -7.37
N TYR A 2 5.18 30.17 -7.46
CA TYR A 2 4.24 29.13 -7.90
C TYR A 2 3.54 28.58 -6.65
N ILE A 3 2.29 28.98 -6.46
CA ILE A 3 1.41 28.38 -5.46
C ILE A 3 0.89 27.08 -6.08
N GLY A 4 1.67 26.01 -5.91
CA GLY A 4 1.23 24.65 -6.20
C GLY A 4 0.24 24.21 -5.13
N THR A 5 -0.90 23.68 -5.56
CA THR A 5 -1.96 23.16 -4.70
C THR A 5 -1.41 22.11 -3.70
N GLU A 6 -1.56 22.37 -2.40
CA GLU A 6 -0.93 21.67 -1.26
C GLU A 6 -1.32 20.17 -1.07
N GLY A 7 -2.04 19.56 -2.02
CA GLY A 7 -2.52 18.18 -1.91
C GLY A 7 -1.68 17.12 -2.63
N THR A 8 -0.92 17.49 -3.66
CA THR A 8 -0.25 16.54 -4.57
C THR A 8 1.24 16.33 -4.25
N PHE A 9 1.91 17.32 -3.66
CA PHE A 9 3.32 17.21 -3.29
C PHE A 9 3.54 16.14 -2.21
N GLY A 10 2.69 16.09 -1.18
CA GLY A 10 2.83 15.13 -0.08
C GLY A 10 2.65 13.66 -0.52
N LYS A 11 1.66 13.36 -1.35
CA LYS A 11 1.38 11.96 -1.77
C LYS A 11 2.48 11.41 -2.67
N LYS A 12 2.89 12.16 -3.70
CA LYS A 12 3.96 11.72 -4.62
C LYS A 12 5.27 11.51 -3.89
N GLN A 13 5.63 12.43 -3.00
CA GLN A 13 6.83 12.28 -2.18
C GLN A 13 6.75 11.04 -1.29
N GLN A 14 5.60 10.77 -0.67
CA GLN A 14 5.41 9.56 0.13
C GLN A 14 5.54 8.29 -0.71
N GLU A 15 4.96 8.24 -1.91
CA GLU A 15 5.10 7.09 -2.82
C GLU A 15 6.57 6.84 -3.20
N GLU A 16 7.30 7.89 -3.55
CA GLU A 16 8.72 7.77 -3.89
C GLU A 16 9.56 7.33 -2.69
N LEU A 17 9.29 7.83 -1.48
CA LEU A 17 9.95 7.36 -0.25
C LEU A 17 9.67 5.87 0.01
N VAL A 18 8.43 5.41 -0.19
CA VAL A 18 8.10 3.98 -0.05
C VAL A 18 8.85 3.14 -1.09
N LYS A 19 8.88 3.55 -2.37
CA LYS A 19 9.64 2.83 -3.41
C LYS A 19 11.14 2.81 -3.12
N GLN A 20 11.68 3.90 -2.59
CA GLN A 20 13.08 4.00 -2.20
C GLN A 20 13.41 2.97 -1.10
N VAL A 21 12.65 2.94 0.01
CA VAL A 21 12.94 1.99 1.09
C VAL A 21 12.71 0.53 0.69
N LEU A 22 11.79 0.25 -0.25
CA LEU A 22 11.64 -1.08 -0.83
C LEU A 22 12.88 -1.50 -1.64
N THR A 23 13.45 -0.57 -2.39
CA THR A 23 14.70 -0.79 -3.15
C THR A 23 15.88 -1.01 -2.20
N GLU A 24 16.00 -0.20 -1.15
CA GLU A 24 17.03 -0.35 -0.11
C GLU A 24 16.91 -1.67 0.66
N LEU A 25 15.68 -2.18 0.84
CA LEU A 25 15.41 -3.50 1.42
C LEU A 25 15.81 -4.67 0.48
N GLY A 26 16.11 -4.36 -0.77
CA GLY A 26 16.55 -5.32 -1.79
C GLY A 26 15.44 -5.85 -2.68
N LEU A 27 14.26 -5.21 -2.72
CA LEU A 27 13.28 -5.51 -3.76
C LEU A 27 13.65 -4.81 -5.07
N LYS A 28 13.34 -5.44 -6.20
CA LYS A 28 13.60 -4.87 -7.52
C LYS A 28 12.37 -4.18 -8.10
N GLN A 29 12.51 -2.92 -8.50
CA GLN A 29 11.46 -2.24 -9.25
C GLN A 29 11.36 -2.78 -10.69
N VAL A 30 10.14 -3.06 -11.15
CA VAL A 30 9.82 -3.56 -12.49
C VAL A 30 8.69 -2.73 -13.14
N PRO A 31 8.48 -2.83 -14.47
CA PRO A 31 7.43 -2.08 -15.16
C PRO A 31 6.02 -2.35 -14.60
N THR A 32 5.17 -1.32 -14.61
CA THR A 32 3.75 -1.42 -14.24
C THR A 32 2.99 -2.33 -15.20
N ARG A 33 1.88 -2.91 -14.73
CA ARG A 33 1.07 -3.86 -15.51
C ARG A 33 -0.34 -3.99 -14.95
N ASP A 34 -1.24 -4.57 -15.74
CA ASP A 34 -2.55 -5.01 -15.24
C ASP A 34 -2.44 -6.43 -14.69
N ILE A 35 -2.89 -6.61 -13.44
CA ILE A 35 -2.78 -7.84 -12.67
C ILE A 35 -4.19 -8.37 -12.46
N SER A 36 -4.73 -9.05 -13.48
CA SER A 36 -6.07 -9.64 -13.44
C SER A 36 -6.16 -10.85 -12.52
N ASN A 37 -5.04 -11.54 -12.28
CA ASN A 37 -4.91 -12.63 -11.33
C ASN A 37 -3.44 -12.73 -10.84
N ILE A 38 -3.17 -13.59 -9.86
CA ILE A 38 -1.87 -13.71 -9.18
C ILE A 38 -0.71 -14.05 -10.13
N SER A 39 -0.95 -14.78 -11.24
CA SER A 39 0.12 -15.14 -12.18
C SER A 39 0.69 -13.94 -12.93
N HIS A 40 -0.04 -12.82 -12.98
CA HIS A 40 0.39 -11.59 -13.65
C HIS A 40 1.08 -10.60 -12.70
N ALA A 41 1.15 -10.87 -11.39
CA ALA A 41 1.82 -9.97 -10.45
C ALA A 41 3.36 -9.99 -10.67
N PRO A 42 4.12 -9.05 -10.08
CA PRO A 42 5.58 -9.12 -10.04
C PRO A 42 6.10 -10.46 -9.53
N PHE A 43 7.34 -10.82 -9.87
CA PHE A 43 7.98 -12.00 -9.29
C PHE A 43 8.28 -11.75 -7.81
N PRO A 44 8.38 -12.80 -6.96
CA PRO A 44 8.74 -12.63 -5.55
C PRO A 44 10.01 -11.79 -5.39
N GLY A 45 9.97 -10.79 -4.50
CA GLY A 45 11.05 -9.83 -4.33
C GLY A 45 11.08 -8.69 -5.35
N GLU A 46 10.04 -8.56 -6.18
CA GLU A 46 9.85 -7.44 -7.09
C GLU A 46 8.66 -6.56 -6.68
N PHE A 47 8.67 -5.32 -7.14
CA PHE A 47 7.52 -4.42 -7.04
C PHE A 47 7.36 -3.56 -8.28
N CYS A 48 6.15 -3.09 -8.55
CA CYS A 48 5.89 -2.05 -9.55
C CYS A 48 5.14 -0.88 -8.94
N GLY A 49 5.19 0.29 -9.61
CA GLY A 49 4.37 1.46 -9.24
C GLY A 49 2.89 1.25 -9.57
N GLU A 50 2.14 2.35 -9.71
CA GLU A 50 0.69 2.32 -9.86
C GLU A 50 0.26 1.31 -10.93
N SER A 51 -0.55 0.33 -10.52
CA SER A 51 -0.95 -0.80 -11.35
C SER A 51 -2.37 -1.24 -10.98
N THR A 52 -3.11 -1.76 -11.96
CA THR A 52 -4.44 -2.31 -11.71
C THR A 52 -4.30 -3.71 -11.13
N LEU A 53 -4.86 -3.95 -9.95
CA LEU A 53 -4.94 -5.26 -9.31
C LEU A 53 -6.42 -5.66 -9.21
N GLY A 54 -6.81 -6.66 -10.01
CA GLY A 54 -8.21 -7.03 -10.20
C GLY A 54 -8.99 -5.86 -10.80
N GLY A 55 -10.00 -5.37 -10.09
CA GLY A 55 -10.79 -4.20 -10.52
C GLY A 55 -10.34 -2.86 -9.94
N ARG A 56 -9.26 -2.80 -9.16
CA ARG A 56 -8.86 -1.58 -8.43
C ARG A 56 -7.38 -1.27 -8.63
N LYS A 57 -7.05 0.02 -8.76
CA LYS A 57 -5.66 0.49 -8.78
C LYS A 57 -5.06 0.49 -7.37
N GLY A 58 -3.83 -0.01 -7.24
CA GLY A 58 -2.96 0.20 -6.09
C GLY A 58 -1.82 1.16 -6.44
N ASP A 59 -1.37 1.99 -5.49
CA ASP A 59 -0.29 2.95 -5.74
C ASP A 59 1.07 2.24 -5.97
N ILE A 60 1.32 1.16 -5.23
CA ILE A 60 2.50 0.29 -5.38
C ILE A 60 2.04 -1.16 -5.21
N ILE A 61 2.46 -2.06 -6.09
CA ILE A 61 2.19 -3.49 -5.95
C ILE A 61 3.49 -4.22 -5.67
N VAL A 62 3.60 -4.78 -4.46
CA VAL A 62 4.75 -5.57 -4.04
C VAL A 62 4.41 -7.06 -4.14
N ARG A 63 5.31 -7.85 -4.71
CA ARG A 63 5.28 -9.30 -4.52
C ARG A 63 6.25 -9.67 -3.41
N LEU A 64 5.70 -10.09 -2.28
CA LEU A 64 6.46 -10.54 -1.13
C LEU A 64 7.27 -11.79 -1.49
N TRP A 65 8.35 -12.05 -0.75
CA TRP A 65 9.21 -13.20 -1.01
C TRP A 65 8.47 -14.53 -0.77
N ASP A 66 7.49 -14.55 0.12
CA ASP A 66 6.59 -15.67 0.39
C ASP A 66 5.43 -15.80 -0.63
N HIS A 67 5.58 -15.20 -1.80
CA HIS A 67 4.62 -15.23 -2.91
C HIS A 67 3.28 -14.52 -2.68
N ARG A 68 3.02 -13.92 -1.52
CA ARG A 68 1.83 -13.07 -1.34
C ARG A 68 1.98 -11.77 -2.11
N VAL A 69 0.85 -11.15 -2.47
CA VAL A 69 0.79 -9.83 -3.11
C VAL A 69 0.40 -8.79 -2.04
N MET A 70 1.15 -7.70 -1.95
CA MET A 70 0.92 -6.61 -1.01
C MET A 70 0.67 -5.31 -1.80
N PRO A 71 -0.60 -4.97 -2.10
CA PRO A 71 -0.93 -3.67 -2.66
C PRO A 71 -0.82 -2.62 -1.54
N ILE A 72 -0.02 -1.58 -1.78
CA ILE A 72 0.22 -0.48 -0.86
C ILE A 72 -0.48 0.78 -1.40
N GLU A 73 -1.27 1.42 -0.54
CA GLU A 73 -1.86 2.74 -0.76
C GLU A 73 -1.14 3.79 0.08
N CYS A 74 -0.70 4.88 -0.54
CA CYS A 74 -0.14 6.04 0.15
C CYS A 74 -1.24 7.05 0.44
N LYS A 75 -1.62 7.19 1.72
CA LYS A 75 -2.67 8.11 2.16
C LYS A 75 -2.10 9.23 3.03
N VAL A 76 -2.13 10.44 2.49
CA VAL A 76 -1.84 11.68 3.21
C VAL A 76 -3.17 12.37 3.56
N SER A 77 -3.33 12.75 4.82
CA SER A 77 -4.54 13.41 5.33
C SER A 77 -4.23 14.69 6.10
N ASN A 78 -4.72 15.82 5.60
CA ASN A 78 -4.56 17.14 6.24
C ASN A 78 -5.67 17.48 7.26
N SER A 79 -6.69 16.62 7.42
CA SER A 79 -7.73 16.82 8.43
C SER A 79 -8.44 15.52 8.78
N TYR A 80 -9.01 15.45 9.98
CA TYR A 80 -9.78 14.30 10.41
C TYR A 80 -10.94 13.95 9.45
N LEU A 81 -11.74 14.94 9.02
CA LEU A 81 -12.88 14.67 8.14
C LEU A 81 -12.44 14.10 6.79
N ASN A 82 -11.31 14.57 6.26
CA ASN A 82 -10.74 14.06 5.01
C ASN A 82 -10.22 12.62 5.18
N SER A 83 -9.68 12.30 6.36
CA SER A 83 -9.13 10.96 6.66
C SER A 83 -10.15 9.84 6.45
N VAL A 84 -11.42 10.06 6.81
CA VAL A 84 -12.51 9.07 6.67
C VAL A 84 -12.73 8.69 5.21
N LYS A 85 -12.81 9.70 4.34
CA LYS A 85 -13.02 9.50 2.90
C LYS A 85 -11.84 8.76 2.26
N ARG A 86 -10.62 9.09 2.67
CA ARG A 86 -9.38 8.58 2.07
C ARG A 86 -8.98 7.20 2.59
N LEU A 87 -9.27 6.90 3.85
CA LEU A 87 -8.93 5.61 4.46
C LEU A 87 -10.11 4.64 4.36
N ASN A 88 -11.19 4.90 5.09
CA ASN A 88 -12.29 3.95 5.24
C ASN A 88 -13.10 3.80 3.95
N ASN A 89 -13.42 4.90 3.27
CA ASN A 89 -14.25 4.84 2.06
C ASN A 89 -13.48 4.53 0.78
N ASP A 90 -12.15 4.54 0.83
CA ASP A 90 -11.30 4.27 -0.33
C ASP A 90 -10.35 3.09 -0.07
N ALA A 91 -9.30 3.26 0.73
CA ALA A 91 -8.31 2.20 0.96
C ALA A 91 -8.91 0.91 1.58
N ALA A 92 -9.78 1.02 2.59
CA ALA A 92 -10.41 -0.15 3.20
C ALA A 92 -11.43 -0.81 2.27
N VAL A 93 -12.13 -0.03 1.42
CA VAL A 93 -13.01 -0.58 0.36
C VAL A 93 -12.20 -1.35 -0.68
N LYS A 94 -11.02 -0.85 -1.05
CA LYS A 94 -10.09 -1.58 -1.93
C LYS A 94 -9.59 -2.86 -1.27
N ALA A 95 -9.24 -2.82 0.01
CA ALA A 95 -8.83 -4.01 0.78
C ALA A 95 -9.89 -5.11 0.73
N ASP A 96 -11.16 -4.78 0.99
CA ASP A 96 -12.28 -5.73 0.90
C ASP A 96 -12.39 -6.34 -0.51
N SER A 97 -12.27 -5.51 -1.56
CA SER A 97 -12.31 -5.98 -2.95
C SER A 97 -11.17 -6.94 -3.24
N TRP A 98 -9.92 -6.56 -2.95
CA TRP A 98 -8.78 -7.43 -3.24
C TRP A 98 -8.82 -8.73 -2.44
N ARG A 99 -9.27 -8.69 -1.18
CA ARG A 99 -9.46 -9.89 -0.35
C ARG A 99 -10.49 -10.83 -0.91
N ARG A 100 -11.59 -10.31 -1.47
CA ARG A 100 -12.60 -11.10 -2.17
C ARG A 100 -12.08 -11.68 -3.48
N ASP A 101 -11.38 -10.87 -4.27
CA ASP A 101 -11.00 -11.22 -5.64
C ASP A 101 -9.77 -12.16 -5.68
N PHE A 102 -8.84 -12.03 -4.74
CA PHE A 102 -7.56 -12.77 -4.70
C PHE A 102 -7.43 -13.75 -3.54
N GLY A 103 -8.35 -13.71 -2.57
CA GLY A 103 -8.40 -14.61 -1.42
C GLY A 103 -7.54 -14.15 -0.24
N LEU A 104 -8.03 -14.46 0.97
CA LEU A 104 -7.50 -13.93 2.24
C LEU A 104 -6.04 -14.28 2.55
N ARG A 105 -5.53 -15.40 2.01
CA ARG A 105 -4.16 -15.86 2.24
C ARG A 105 -3.14 -15.27 1.28
N GLN A 106 -3.60 -14.79 0.13
CA GLN A 106 -2.73 -14.39 -0.98
C GLN A 106 -2.46 -12.90 -1.03
N ILE A 107 -3.30 -12.11 -0.35
CA ILE A 107 -3.26 -10.65 -0.42
C ILE A 107 -3.03 -10.04 0.95
N VAL A 108 -2.20 -9.00 1.01
CA VAL A 108 -1.94 -8.19 2.20
C VAL A 108 -2.20 -6.71 1.86
N PRO A 109 -3.47 -6.28 1.83
CA PRO A 109 -3.79 -4.87 1.58
C PRO A 109 -3.15 -3.99 2.65
N THR A 110 -2.48 -2.94 2.21
CA THR A 110 -1.67 -2.09 3.09
C THR A 110 -1.90 -0.62 2.80
N ALA A 111 -1.93 0.20 3.84
CA ALA A 111 -1.86 1.65 3.72
C ALA A 111 -0.68 2.22 4.52
N VAL A 112 0.06 3.12 3.88
CA VAL A 112 1.08 3.96 4.52
C VAL A 112 0.45 5.33 4.76
N LEU A 113 0.39 5.75 6.03
CA LEU A 113 -0.40 6.89 6.48
C LEU A 113 0.48 8.07 6.87
N SER A 114 0.07 9.27 6.49
CA SER A 114 0.65 10.52 6.97
C SER A 114 -0.45 11.52 7.34
N GLY A 115 -0.24 12.26 8.44
CA GLY A 115 -1.17 13.26 8.94
C GLY A 115 -2.12 12.75 10.02
N VAL A 116 -3.35 13.28 10.05
CA VAL A 116 -4.24 13.13 11.21
C VAL A 116 -5.38 12.15 10.96
N TYR A 117 -5.53 11.18 11.87
CA TYR A 117 -6.56 10.14 11.86
C TYR A 117 -7.15 9.98 13.26
N LYS A 118 -8.44 9.63 13.37
CA LYS A 118 -8.99 9.16 14.66
C LYS A 118 -8.82 7.65 14.79
N LEU A 119 -8.55 7.23 16.02
CA LEU A 119 -8.34 5.83 16.37
C LEU A 119 -9.45 4.90 15.84
N HIS A 120 -10.72 5.23 16.03
CA HIS A 120 -11.83 4.35 15.60
C HIS A 120 -11.85 4.10 14.08
N HIS A 121 -11.39 5.06 13.26
CA HIS A 121 -11.29 4.85 11.82
C HIS A 121 -10.10 3.98 11.43
N LEU A 122 -9.00 4.05 12.19
CA LEU A 122 -7.87 3.14 12.01
C LEU A 122 -8.29 1.70 12.36
N LEU A 123 -9.00 1.52 13.48
CA LEU A 123 -9.53 0.23 13.91
C LEU A 123 -10.50 -0.35 12.88
N ASP A 124 -11.49 0.43 12.42
CA ASP A 124 -12.42 -0.01 11.36
C ASP A 124 -11.69 -0.44 10.08
N ALA A 125 -10.66 0.32 9.66
CA ALA A 125 -9.89 -0.05 8.48
C ALA A 125 -9.12 -1.38 8.68
N GLN A 126 -8.58 -1.62 9.88
CA GLN A 126 -7.89 -2.87 10.22
C GLN A 126 -8.85 -4.07 10.30
N ASP A 127 -10.04 -3.89 10.87
CA ASP A 127 -11.07 -4.93 10.93
C ASP A 127 -11.51 -5.39 9.52
N ARG A 128 -11.44 -4.47 8.56
CA ARG A 128 -11.68 -4.73 7.13
C ARG A 128 -10.47 -5.33 6.40
N GLY A 129 -9.39 -5.59 7.12
CA GLY A 129 -8.21 -6.29 6.62
C GLY A 129 -7.17 -5.38 5.95
N LEU A 130 -7.19 -4.07 6.23
CA LEU A 130 -6.15 -3.15 5.80
C LEU A 130 -5.03 -3.10 6.86
N THR A 131 -3.82 -3.47 6.46
CA THR A 131 -2.61 -3.33 7.29
C THR A 131 -2.14 -1.88 7.27
N LEU A 132 -1.76 -1.32 8.41
CA LEU A 132 -1.42 0.10 8.52
C LEU A 132 0.04 0.30 8.95
N PHE A 133 0.73 1.22 8.27
CA PHE A 133 2.05 1.71 8.63
C PHE A 133 2.08 3.25 8.59
N TRP A 134 2.99 3.87 9.31
CA TRP A 134 3.11 5.33 9.36
C TRP A 134 4.27 5.82 8.49
N ALA A 135 4.05 6.87 7.70
CA ALA A 135 5.04 7.41 6.78
C ALA A 135 6.22 8.09 7.49
N HIS A 136 6.04 8.55 8.74
CA HIS A 136 7.12 9.18 9.51
C HIS A 136 8.15 8.17 10.05
N ASP A 137 7.80 6.88 10.06
CA ASP A 137 8.69 5.78 10.40
C ASP A 137 8.36 4.55 9.53
N LEU A 138 9.14 4.38 8.45
CA LEU A 138 8.97 3.25 7.53
C LEU A 138 9.70 1.98 7.98
N LYS A 139 10.44 2.02 9.10
CA LYS A 139 11.16 0.84 9.60
C LYS A 139 10.21 -0.34 9.91
N PRO A 140 9.04 -0.15 10.54
CA PRO A 140 8.10 -1.25 10.75
C PRO A 140 7.59 -1.87 9.45
N LEU A 141 7.40 -1.07 8.39
CA LEU A 141 7.01 -1.59 7.06
C LEU A 141 8.09 -2.51 6.50
N THR A 142 9.35 -2.05 6.50
CA THR A 142 10.46 -2.82 5.92
C THR A 142 10.79 -4.06 6.76
N GLU A 143 10.75 -3.98 8.09
CA GLU A 143 10.90 -5.14 8.98
C GLU A 143 9.80 -6.18 8.76
N TRP A 144 8.55 -5.75 8.56
CA TRP A 144 7.45 -6.67 8.29
C TRP A 144 7.63 -7.36 6.94
N ILE A 145 7.99 -6.61 5.89
CA ILE A 145 8.24 -7.17 4.55
C ILE A 145 9.45 -8.12 4.58
N ALA A 146 10.52 -7.79 5.30
CA ALA A 146 11.72 -8.61 5.44
C ALA A 146 11.41 -10.02 5.97
N LYS A 147 10.47 -10.15 6.92
CA LYS A 147 10.05 -11.45 7.47
C LYS A 147 9.46 -12.39 6.42
N SER A 148 8.97 -11.88 5.29
CA SER A 148 8.50 -12.75 4.20
C SER A 148 9.64 -13.52 3.49
N LYS A 149 10.92 -13.18 3.72
CA LYS A 149 12.07 -13.99 3.25
C LYS A 149 12.22 -15.30 4.01
N GLU A 150 11.75 -15.32 5.26
CA GLU A 150 11.99 -16.41 6.21
C GLU A 150 10.80 -17.38 6.30
N ALA A 151 9.73 -17.11 5.54
CA ALA A 151 8.57 -18.00 5.50
C ALA A 151 8.92 -19.29 4.73
N PRO A 152 8.63 -20.48 5.30
CA PRO A 152 8.91 -21.77 4.67
C PRO A 152 8.06 -22.04 3.42
#